data_AF-A0A2R6I1T7-F1
#
_entry.id   AF-A0A2R6I1T7-F1
#
_cell.length_a   1.000
_cell.length_b   1.000
_cell.length_c   1.000
_cell.angle_alpha   90.00
_cell.angle_beta   90.00
_cell.angle_gamma   90.00
#
_symmetry.space_group_name_H-M   'P 1'
#
loop_
_entity.id
_entity.type
_entity.pdbx_description
1 polymer ?
#
loop_
_entity_poly.entity_id
_entity_poly.type
_entity_poly.pdbx_seq_one_letter_code
_entity_poly.pdbx_strand_id
1 'polypeptide(L)'
;MSERPSTERTHGRTVDGRGGGLTPRRIYRTAASLVAELRDRSRVLFAVALLDLALAVLFTALLAVDGRTLLGRNVWTKPWKFAVSIAVFTATLAWLLPSLSLRTRTERAVTRVVAGAMLVEITLISAQAARGVPSHFNAATTLDTAVFAVMGATITLSTLAVAYALWRTVLDPPPVALAYRWGLWLGLLVFVAASFEGGLMAARGSHAVDVPADAPGLPLLNWSLTGGDLRIAHFLGLHALQVLPLTGYLAARTRRLSSRGALSVVGAVGVLYSALVTAAFVLAMRGIPLLSALSAVQSLPASVLRSSFLPSLSTVFGASFLLVAPFWALMILAPRRDLTGRVLDSRLVAAPAAALYVLLLLPQVATVAGGVLSPSLSGMTTLLATDAGATLAWVHFLAFDLLVGRWILLDGRRRDLSPLVLSPVLLATLLFGPAGVVGYWLVRTVITERVG
;
A
#
# COMPACT_ATOMS: atom_id res chain seq x y z
N MET A 1 -66.64 -42.95 22.72
CA MET A 1 -66.03 -44.09 21.99
C MET A 1 -66.14 -43.75 20.51
N SER A 2 -65.08 -43.30 19.83
CA SER A 2 -64.02 -44.12 19.15
C SER A 2 -64.67 -45.10 18.15
N GLU A 3 -64.40 -45.17 16.84
CA GLU A 3 -63.20 -44.78 16.05
C GLU A 3 -63.43 -44.88 14.51
N ARG A 4 -62.58 -44.14 13.74
CA ARG A 4 -62.06 -44.35 12.34
C ARG A 4 -62.96 -44.06 11.12
N PRO A 5 -62.40 -43.71 9.92
CA PRO A 5 -61.08 -44.07 9.31
C PRO A 5 -60.28 -42.81 8.84
N SER A 6 -59.11 -42.81 8.19
CA SER A 6 -58.39 -43.70 7.29
C SER A 6 -56.91 -43.29 7.24
N THR A 7 -56.03 -44.27 7.10
CA THR A 7 -54.58 -44.10 6.91
C THR A 7 -54.22 -43.79 5.47
N GLU A 8 -53.43 -42.75 5.21
CA GLU A 8 -52.54 -42.73 4.04
C GLU A 8 -51.23 -41.99 4.34
N ARG A 9 -50.12 -42.64 3.97
CA ARG A 9 -48.75 -42.29 4.35
C ARG A 9 -48.21 -41.19 3.45
N THR A 10 -47.66 -40.14 4.04
CA THR A 10 -46.63 -39.30 3.39
C THR A 10 -45.40 -39.19 4.29
N HIS A 11 -44.24 -39.40 3.68
CA HIS A 11 -42.91 -39.37 4.30
C HIS A 11 -42.64 -38.02 4.99
N GLY A 12 -42.61 -38.03 6.33
CA GLY A 12 -42.06 -36.94 7.13
C GLY A 12 -40.53 -36.99 7.14
N ARG A 13 -39.89 -36.06 6.43
CA ARG A 13 -38.49 -35.68 6.70
C ARG A 13 -38.53 -34.68 7.86
N THR A 14 -38.22 -35.14 9.05
CA THR A 14 -38.04 -34.30 10.24
C THR A 14 -36.82 -33.40 10.03
N VAL A 15 -37.06 -32.09 9.97
CA VAL A 15 -36.05 -31.04 10.10
C VAL A 15 -35.62 -31.03 11.57
N ASP A 16 -34.49 -31.66 11.89
CA ASP A 16 -33.90 -31.52 13.23
C ASP A 16 -33.02 -30.26 13.26
N GLY A 17 -33.52 -29.26 13.98
CA GLY A 17 -32.83 -28.02 14.25
C GLY A 17 -31.70 -28.24 15.24
N ARG A 18 -30.46 -28.26 14.76
CA ARG A 18 -29.28 -27.98 15.59
C ARG A 18 -28.49 -26.85 14.97
N GLY A 19 -28.78 -25.65 15.43
CA GLY A 19 -27.93 -24.49 15.27
C GLY A 19 -26.55 -24.78 15.88
N GLY A 20 -25.57 -25.02 15.01
CA GLY A 20 -24.16 -25.03 15.34
C GLY A 20 -23.67 -23.62 15.62
N GLY A 21 -24.13 -23.03 16.73
CA GLY A 21 -23.57 -21.81 17.28
C GLY A 21 -22.13 -22.07 17.70
N LEU A 22 -21.17 -21.49 16.97
CA LEU A 22 -19.78 -21.43 17.37
C LEU A 22 -19.69 -20.67 18.69
N THR A 23 -19.59 -21.41 19.81
CA THR A 23 -19.32 -20.81 21.12
C THR A 23 -17.99 -20.04 21.05
N PRO A 24 -17.94 -18.76 21.48
CA PRO A 24 -16.71 -17.98 21.48
C PRO A 24 -15.80 -18.46 22.61
N ARG A 25 -14.95 -19.45 22.33
CA ARG A 25 -13.86 -19.83 23.23
C ARG A 25 -12.90 -18.66 23.36
N ARG A 26 -12.75 -18.14 24.59
CA ARG A 26 -11.71 -17.21 25.03
C ARG A 26 -10.34 -17.70 24.57
N ILE A 27 -9.74 -16.99 23.62
CA ILE A 27 -8.39 -17.28 23.13
C ILE A 27 -7.40 -16.53 24.04
N TYR A 28 -6.91 -17.19 25.08
CA TYR A 28 -5.60 -16.82 25.62
C TYR A 28 -4.56 -17.34 24.60
N ARG A 29 -4.07 -16.46 23.73
CA ARG A 29 -3.08 -16.81 22.71
C ARG A 29 -1.73 -17.04 23.38
N THR A 30 -1.42 -18.28 23.72
CA THR A 30 -0.03 -18.67 23.98
C THR A 30 0.74 -18.69 22.64
N ALA A 31 2.06 -18.47 22.67
CA ALA A 31 2.90 -18.59 21.45
C ALA A 31 2.71 -19.95 20.75
N ALA A 32 2.54 -21.02 21.53
CA ALA A 32 2.23 -22.36 21.03
C ALA A 32 0.93 -22.41 20.19
N SER A 33 -0.12 -21.68 20.60
CA SER A 33 -1.36 -21.62 19.84
C SER A 33 -1.23 -20.89 18.50
N LEU A 34 -0.36 -19.88 18.41
CA LEU A 34 -0.06 -19.17 17.16
C LEU A 34 0.74 -20.04 16.19
N VAL A 35 1.71 -20.79 16.70
CA VAL A 35 2.50 -21.74 15.89
C VAL A 35 1.63 -22.87 15.36
N ALA A 36 0.74 -23.43 16.19
CA ALA A 36 -0.20 -24.46 15.75
C ALA A 36 -1.15 -23.93 14.65
N GLU A 37 -1.71 -22.73 14.84
CA GLU A 37 -2.58 -22.08 13.85
C GLU A 37 -1.84 -21.84 12.51
N LEU A 38 -0.59 -21.38 12.54
CA LEU A 38 0.21 -21.18 11.32
C LEU A 38 0.42 -22.50 10.56
N ARG A 39 0.75 -23.58 11.27
CA ARG A 39 0.91 -24.91 10.69
C ARG A 39 -0.38 -25.43 10.06
N ASP A 40 -1.50 -25.23 10.75
CA ASP A 40 -2.80 -25.76 10.31
C ASP A 40 -3.36 -24.97 9.11
N ARG A 41 -3.00 -23.67 9.00
CA ARG A 41 -3.32 -22.84 7.83
C ARG A 41 -2.56 -23.23 6.56
N SER A 42 -1.26 -23.49 6.65
CA SER A 42 -0.47 -23.96 5.50
C SER A 42 0.75 -24.75 5.97
N ARG A 43 0.64 -26.08 5.93
CA ARG A 43 1.74 -26.99 6.32
C ARG A 43 3.01 -26.79 5.49
N VAL A 44 2.86 -26.50 4.20
CA VAL A 44 4.00 -26.34 3.28
C VAL A 44 4.78 -25.07 3.59
N LEU A 45 4.11 -23.92 3.66
CA LEU A 45 4.79 -22.65 3.95
C LEU A 45 5.30 -22.61 5.38
N PHE A 46 4.60 -23.24 6.32
CA PHE A 46 5.10 -23.41 7.68
C PHE A 46 6.40 -24.23 7.74
N ALA A 47 6.49 -25.32 6.97
CA ALA A 47 7.70 -26.14 6.92
C ALA A 47 8.89 -25.36 6.32
N VAL A 48 8.67 -24.59 5.25
CA VAL A 48 9.71 -23.70 4.70
C VAL A 48 10.12 -22.66 5.74
N ALA A 49 9.15 -22.01 6.41
CA ALA A 49 9.47 -21.04 7.45
C ALA A 49 10.33 -21.63 8.58
N LEU A 50 10.02 -22.84 9.03
CA LEU A 50 10.79 -23.52 10.08
C LEU A 50 12.19 -23.92 9.61
N LEU A 51 12.31 -24.41 8.37
CA LEU A 51 13.60 -24.72 7.76
C LEU A 51 14.49 -23.47 7.71
N ASP A 52 13.96 -22.35 7.22
CA ASP A 52 14.71 -21.10 7.13
C ASP A 52 15.06 -20.51 8.50
N LEU A 53 14.22 -20.71 9.53
CA LEU A 53 14.61 -20.39 10.91
C LEU A 53 15.78 -21.25 11.40
N ALA A 54 15.78 -22.56 11.09
CA ALA A 54 16.88 -23.44 11.44
C ALA A 54 18.16 -23.07 10.68
N LEU A 55 18.04 -22.70 9.40
CA LEU A 55 19.16 -22.18 8.60
C LEU A 55 19.67 -20.86 9.15
N ALA A 56 18.81 -19.96 9.61
CA ALA A 56 19.25 -18.71 10.25
C ALA A 56 20.10 -18.99 11.51
N VAL A 57 19.71 -19.96 12.34
CA VAL A 57 20.51 -20.40 13.49
C VAL A 57 21.86 -20.97 13.05
N LEU A 58 21.87 -21.81 12.01
CA LEU A 58 23.11 -22.34 11.42
C LEU A 58 24.02 -21.21 10.91
N PHE A 59 23.48 -20.24 10.16
CA PHE A 59 24.26 -19.10 9.66
C PHE A 59 24.74 -18.19 10.78
N THR A 60 24.04 -18.08 11.91
CA THR A 60 24.56 -17.41 13.10
C THR A 60 25.79 -18.11 13.65
N ALA A 61 25.80 -19.45 13.71
CA ALA A 61 27.01 -20.19 14.09
C ALA A 61 28.14 -19.98 13.07
N LEU A 62 27.84 -20.03 11.77
CA LEU A 62 28.83 -19.82 10.70
C LEU A 62 29.41 -18.41 10.67
N LEU A 63 28.62 -17.38 11.00
CA LEU A 63 29.11 -16.01 11.19
C LEU A 63 30.18 -15.91 12.28
N ALA A 64 30.14 -16.78 13.30
CA ALA A 64 31.09 -16.78 14.39
C ALA A 64 32.36 -17.60 14.11
N VAL A 65 32.30 -18.61 13.24
CA VAL A 65 33.42 -19.55 13.03
C VAL A 65 34.12 -19.41 11.67
N ASP A 66 33.45 -18.87 10.65
CA ASP A 66 34.03 -18.68 9.31
C ASP A 66 34.39 -17.22 9.10
N GLY A 67 35.69 -16.90 9.16
CA GLY A 67 36.21 -15.54 9.02
C GLY A 67 36.28 -15.01 7.59
N ARG A 68 35.88 -15.78 6.57
CA ARG A 68 35.97 -15.33 5.18
C ARG A 68 35.07 -14.13 4.93
N THR A 69 35.58 -13.19 4.14
CA THR A 69 34.85 -11.97 3.77
C THR A 69 34.66 -11.85 2.26
N LEU A 70 33.51 -11.32 1.86
CA LEU A 70 33.18 -10.88 0.52
C LEU A 70 32.77 -9.41 0.57
N LEU A 71 33.47 -8.55 -0.17
CA LEU A 71 33.29 -7.09 -0.13
C LEU A 71 33.38 -6.51 1.30
N GLY A 72 34.40 -6.93 2.04
CA GLY A 72 34.65 -6.47 3.41
C GLY A 72 33.68 -6.98 4.48
N ARG A 73 32.83 -7.97 4.17
CA ARG A 73 31.80 -8.49 5.10
C ARG A 73 31.80 -10.00 5.15
N ASN A 74 31.45 -10.57 6.29
CA ASN A 74 31.37 -12.02 6.44
C ASN A 74 30.44 -12.64 5.37
N VAL A 75 30.91 -13.69 4.70
CA VAL A 75 30.21 -14.37 3.59
C VAL A 75 28.81 -14.88 3.99
N TRP A 76 28.61 -15.25 5.26
CA TRP A 76 27.34 -15.78 5.78
C TRP A 76 26.31 -14.71 6.16
N THR A 77 26.70 -13.43 6.15
CA THR A 77 25.79 -12.31 6.47
C THR A 77 24.58 -12.27 5.53
N LYS A 78 24.79 -12.56 4.23
CA LYS A 78 23.71 -12.55 3.24
C LYS A 78 22.78 -13.77 3.39
N PRO A 79 23.27 -15.02 3.42
CA PRO A 79 22.44 -16.18 3.75
C PRO A 79 21.61 -16.01 5.01
N TRP A 80 22.21 -15.49 6.10
CA TRP A 80 21.49 -15.23 7.35
C TRP A 80 20.29 -14.27 7.16
N LYS A 81 20.50 -13.13 6.48
CA LYS A 81 19.43 -12.16 6.22
C LYS A 81 18.32 -12.75 5.35
N PHE A 82 18.68 -13.53 4.33
CA PHE A 82 17.72 -14.17 3.45
C PHE A 82 16.91 -15.24 4.19
N ALA A 83 17.55 -16.09 5.00
CA ALA A 83 16.87 -17.10 5.80
C ALA A 83 15.83 -16.45 6.74
N VAL A 84 16.22 -15.41 7.49
CA VAL A 84 15.27 -14.68 8.36
C VAL A 84 14.12 -14.07 7.54
N SER A 85 14.42 -13.44 6.41
CA SER A 85 13.40 -12.80 5.55
C SER A 85 12.43 -13.83 4.95
N ILE A 86 12.94 -14.94 4.42
CA ILE A 86 12.15 -16.04 3.86
C ILE A 86 11.25 -16.65 4.93
N ALA A 87 11.77 -16.87 6.14
CA ALA A 87 10.97 -17.38 7.24
C ALA A 87 9.79 -16.45 7.58
N VAL A 88 10.05 -15.15 7.70
CA VAL A 88 9.00 -14.15 7.97
C VAL A 88 8.00 -14.09 6.81
N PHE A 89 8.47 -14.07 5.57
CA PHE A 89 7.64 -14.00 4.37
C PHE A 89 6.72 -15.21 4.21
N THR A 90 7.27 -16.42 4.31
CA THR A 90 6.50 -17.66 4.17
C THR A 90 5.53 -17.87 5.33
N ALA A 91 5.91 -17.52 6.57
CA ALA A 91 4.97 -17.51 7.70
C ALA A 91 3.85 -16.47 7.50
N THR A 92 4.17 -15.29 6.96
CA THR A 92 3.17 -14.27 6.62
C THR A 92 2.19 -14.80 5.58
N LEU A 93 2.68 -15.39 4.48
CA LEU A 93 1.81 -15.96 3.45
C LEU A 93 1.01 -17.17 3.93
N ALA A 94 1.58 -18.00 4.81
CA ALA A 94 0.85 -19.09 5.46
C ALA A 94 -0.38 -18.57 6.21
N TRP A 95 -0.26 -17.40 6.85
CA TRP A 95 -1.38 -16.74 7.53
C TRP A 95 -2.39 -16.13 6.56
N LEU A 96 -1.91 -15.42 5.53
CA LEU A 96 -2.74 -14.60 4.65
C LEU A 96 -3.47 -15.42 3.59
N LEU A 97 -2.83 -16.40 2.94
CA LEU A 97 -3.40 -17.10 1.78
C LEU A 97 -4.79 -17.71 2.05
N PRO A 98 -5.03 -18.44 3.15
CA PRO A 98 -6.38 -18.94 3.45
C PRO A 98 -7.40 -17.83 3.68
N SER A 99 -6.97 -16.65 4.14
CA SER A 99 -7.84 -15.47 4.32
C SER A 99 -8.27 -14.85 2.99
N LEU A 100 -7.57 -15.15 1.89
CA LEU A 100 -7.90 -14.66 0.54
C LEU A 100 -9.06 -15.44 -0.10
N SER A 101 -9.46 -16.59 0.47
CA SER A 101 -10.59 -17.41 -0.03
C SER A 101 -10.47 -17.78 -1.51
N LEU A 102 -9.24 -18.08 -1.96
CA LEU A 102 -8.97 -18.48 -3.34
C LEU A 102 -9.55 -19.87 -3.63
N ARG A 103 -9.71 -20.20 -4.92
CA ARG A 103 -10.02 -21.59 -5.31
C ARG A 103 -8.91 -22.51 -4.81
N THR A 104 -9.26 -23.66 -4.26
CA THR A 104 -8.30 -24.64 -3.68
C THR A 104 -7.12 -24.95 -4.61
N ARG A 105 -7.36 -25.09 -5.92
CA ARG A 105 -6.29 -25.34 -6.91
C ARG A 105 -5.33 -24.16 -7.03
N THR A 106 -5.85 -22.94 -7.06
CA THR A 106 -5.08 -21.69 -7.13
C THR A 106 -4.24 -21.50 -5.88
N GLU A 107 -4.83 -21.65 -4.69
CA GLU A 107 -4.11 -21.50 -3.43
C GLU A 107 -2.95 -22.49 -3.30
N ARG A 108 -3.18 -23.76 -3.67
CA ARG A 108 -2.13 -24.79 -3.71
C ARG A 108 -1.03 -24.47 -4.72
N ALA A 109 -1.39 -23.98 -5.90
CA ALA A 109 -0.43 -23.59 -6.93
C ALA A 109 0.47 -22.45 -6.44
N VAL A 110 -0.12 -21.37 -5.92
CA VAL A 110 0.62 -20.22 -5.36
C VAL A 110 1.52 -20.67 -4.21
N THR A 111 0.99 -21.49 -3.29
CA THR A 111 1.76 -22.05 -2.18
C THR A 111 2.99 -22.82 -2.65
N ARG A 112 2.83 -23.72 -3.64
CA ARG A 112 3.94 -24.54 -4.15
C ARG A 112 4.97 -23.72 -4.91
N VAL A 113 4.52 -22.77 -5.72
CA VAL A 113 5.42 -21.86 -6.48
C VAL A 113 6.26 -21.02 -5.53
N VAL A 114 5.62 -20.39 -4.54
CA VAL A 114 6.32 -19.59 -3.53
C VAL A 114 7.30 -20.45 -2.74
N ALA A 115 6.85 -21.59 -2.20
CA ALA A 115 7.70 -22.49 -1.43
C ALA A 115 8.92 -22.95 -2.24
N GLY A 116 8.71 -23.40 -3.48
CA GLY A 116 9.78 -23.85 -4.37
C GLY A 116 10.77 -22.72 -4.68
N ALA A 117 10.29 -21.52 -5.00
CA ALA A 117 11.15 -20.37 -5.26
C ALA A 117 12.02 -20.02 -4.05
N MET A 118 11.46 -19.98 -2.84
CA MET A 118 12.21 -19.68 -1.63
C MET A 118 13.28 -20.73 -1.32
N LEU A 119 12.97 -22.02 -1.53
CA LEU A 119 13.94 -23.10 -1.36
C LEU A 119 15.10 -23.01 -2.36
N VAL A 120 14.81 -22.67 -3.63
CA VAL A 120 15.84 -22.44 -4.65
C VAL A 120 16.71 -21.24 -4.26
N GLU A 121 16.09 -20.13 -3.87
CA GLU A 121 16.81 -18.92 -3.46
C GLU A 121 17.79 -19.16 -2.31
N ILE A 122 17.32 -19.73 -1.19
CA ILE A 122 18.19 -19.90 -0.03
C ILE A 122 19.32 -20.88 -0.33
N THR A 123 19.06 -21.91 -1.14
CA THR A 123 20.07 -22.88 -1.58
C THR A 123 21.15 -22.21 -2.41
N LEU A 124 20.76 -21.47 -3.46
CA LEU A 124 21.71 -20.83 -4.38
C LEU A 124 22.49 -19.70 -3.70
N ILE A 125 21.85 -18.90 -2.84
CA ILE A 125 22.53 -17.86 -2.07
C ILE A 125 23.57 -18.46 -1.12
N SER A 126 23.22 -19.53 -0.43
CA SER A 126 24.12 -20.20 0.51
C SER A 126 25.27 -20.90 -0.21
N ALA A 127 25.02 -21.50 -1.38
CA ALA A 127 26.06 -22.09 -2.22
C ALA A 127 27.07 -21.05 -2.72
N GLN A 128 26.61 -19.89 -3.19
CA GLN A 128 27.50 -18.79 -3.59
C GLN A 128 28.30 -18.23 -2.42
N ALA A 129 27.68 -18.11 -1.24
CA ALA A 129 28.38 -17.71 -0.02
C ALA A 129 29.48 -18.72 0.38
N ALA A 130 29.18 -20.02 0.30
CA ALA A 130 30.15 -21.08 0.57
C ALA A 130 31.33 -21.05 -0.41
N ARG A 131 31.07 -20.71 -1.68
CA ARG A 131 32.08 -20.46 -2.72
C ARG A 131 32.84 -19.14 -2.54
N GLY A 132 32.40 -18.25 -1.66
CA GLY A 132 33.02 -16.93 -1.44
C GLY A 132 32.80 -15.95 -2.59
N VAL A 133 31.72 -16.11 -3.38
CA VAL A 133 31.42 -15.26 -4.55
C VAL A 133 30.04 -14.60 -4.45
N PRO A 134 29.78 -13.48 -5.15
CA PRO A 134 28.47 -12.84 -5.11
C PRO A 134 27.38 -13.71 -5.74
N SER A 135 26.18 -13.69 -5.16
CA SER A 135 24.99 -14.36 -5.74
C SER A 135 24.10 -13.46 -6.59
N HIS A 136 24.28 -12.14 -6.54
CA HIS A 136 23.54 -11.19 -7.34
C HIS A 136 24.53 -10.33 -8.13
N PHE A 137 24.16 -9.94 -9.34
CA PHE A 137 25.00 -9.15 -10.25
C PHE A 137 26.34 -9.83 -10.61
N ASN A 138 26.42 -11.16 -10.43
CA ASN A 138 27.64 -11.91 -10.71
C ASN A 138 27.56 -12.54 -12.10
N ALA A 139 28.44 -12.07 -12.98
CA ALA A 139 28.62 -12.61 -14.32
C ALA A 139 30.07 -13.06 -14.58
N ALA A 140 30.83 -13.37 -13.51
CA ALA A 140 32.24 -13.72 -13.61
C ALA A 140 32.48 -15.06 -14.34
N THR A 141 31.56 -16.01 -14.19
CA THR A 141 31.61 -17.33 -14.86
C THR A 141 30.24 -17.71 -15.42
N THR A 142 30.20 -18.69 -16.34
CA THR A 142 28.94 -19.25 -16.86
C THR A 142 28.04 -19.78 -15.73
N LEU A 143 28.64 -20.42 -14.72
CA LEU A 143 27.91 -20.92 -13.56
C LEU A 143 27.30 -19.76 -12.75
N ASP A 144 28.06 -18.70 -12.50
CA ASP A 144 27.57 -17.57 -11.72
C ASP A 144 26.44 -16.82 -12.42
N THR A 145 26.56 -16.63 -13.74
CA THR A 145 25.49 -16.07 -14.58
C THR A 145 24.24 -16.96 -14.53
N ALA A 146 24.40 -18.28 -14.64
CA ALA A 146 23.28 -19.21 -14.58
C ALA A 146 22.59 -19.19 -13.21
N VAL A 147 23.37 -19.16 -12.12
CA VAL A 147 22.84 -19.03 -10.75
C VAL A 147 22.03 -17.74 -10.61
N PHE A 148 22.58 -16.59 -11.02
CA PHE A 148 21.87 -15.32 -10.93
C PHE A 148 20.59 -15.29 -11.78
N ALA A 149 20.62 -15.88 -12.99
CA ALA A 149 19.46 -15.96 -13.86
C ALA A 149 18.34 -16.86 -13.29
N VAL A 150 18.69 -18.03 -12.74
CA VAL A 150 17.72 -18.94 -12.10
C VAL A 150 17.07 -18.27 -10.90
N MET A 151 17.86 -17.59 -10.07
CA MET A 151 17.34 -16.82 -8.94
C MET A 151 16.33 -15.76 -9.41
N GLY A 152 16.72 -14.92 -10.37
CA GLY A 152 15.84 -13.90 -10.94
C GLY A 152 14.54 -14.47 -11.52
N ALA A 153 14.61 -15.59 -12.25
CA ALA A 153 13.45 -16.25 -12.84
C ALA A 153 12.49 -16.81 -11.77
N THR A 154 13.02 -17.47 -10.74
CA THR A 154 12.20 -18.06 -9.67
C THR A 154 11.53 -17.01 -8.79
N ILE A 155 12.23 -15.92 -8.44
CA ILE A 155 11.63 -14.78 -7.73
C ILE A 155 10.57 -14.07 -8.57
N THR A 156 10.81 -13.92 -9.88
CA THR A 156 9.80 -13.35 -10.79
C THR A 156 8.55 -14.21 -10.82
N LEU A 157 8.70 -15.53 -10.94
CA LEU A 157 7.57 -16.47 -10.92
C LEU A 157 6.79 -16.41 -9.60
N SER A 158 7.49 -16.35 -8.47
CA SER A 158 6.90 -16.18 -7.13
C SER A 158 6.10 -14.87 -7.04
N THR A 159 6.69 -13.77 -7.50
CA THR A 159 6.06 -12.44 -7.53
C THR A 159 4.79 -12.45 -8.38
N LEU A 160 4.84 -13.05 -9.57
CA LEU A 160 3.68 -13.20 -10.45
C LEU A 160 2.58 -14.07 -9.84
N ALA A 161 2.94 -15.13 -9.10
CA ALA A 161 1.96 -15.96 -8.40
C ALA A 161 1.22 -15.17 -7.29
N VAL A 162 1.93 -14.34 -6.53
CA VAL A 162 1.32 -13.46 -5.52
C VAL A 162 0.49 -12.35 -6.17
N ALA A 163 0.96 -11.76 -7.27
CA ALA A 163 0.21 -10.77 -8.04
C ALA A 163 -1.08 -11.37 -8.63
N TYR A 164 -1.02 -12.61 -9.12
CA TYR A 164 -2.19 -13.34 -9.59
C TYR A 164 -3.19 -13.60 -8.45
N ALA A 165 -2.72 -13.99 -7.26
CA ALA A 165 -3.56 -14.13 -6.08
C ALA A 165 -4.27 -12.81 -5.73
N LEU A 166 -3.53 -11.69 -5.70
CA LEU A 166 -4.11 -10.36 -5.51
C LEU A 166 -5.20 -10.08 -6.55
N TRP A 167 -4.88 -10.20 -7.85
CA TRP A 167 -5.82 -10.00 -8.94
C TRP A 167 -7.12 -10.81 -8.77
N ARG A 168 -6.98 -12.11 -8.43
CA ARG A 168 -8.13 -12.98 -8.15
C ARG A 168 -8.99 -12.46 -7.00
N THR A 169 -8.38 -11.95 -5.93
CA THR A 169 -9.16 -11.38 -4.81
C THR A 169 -9.80 -10.04 -5.11
N VAL A 170 -9.33 -9.31 -6.13
CA VAL A 170 -10.01 -8.08 -6.57
C VAL A 170 -11.28 -8.43 -7.36
N LEU A 171 -11.22 -9.49 -8.18
CA LEU A 171 -12.37 -10.00 -8.92
C LEU A 171 -13.40 -10.70 -8.03
N ASP A 172 -12.92 -11.55 -7.11
CA ASP A 172 -13.73 -12.30 -6.16
C ASP A 172 -13.30 -11.93 -4.72
N PRO A 173 -13.84 -10.83 -4.15
CA PRO A 173 -13.42 -10.32 -2.85
C PRO A 173 -13.63 -11.34 -1.71
N PRO A 174 -12.63 -11.55 -0.82
CA PRO A 174 -12.79 -12.46 0.30
C PRO A 174 -13.89 -11.98 1.26
N PRO A 175 -14.65 -12.91 1.87
CA PRO A 175 -15.73 -12.62 2.81
C PRO A 175 -15.20 -12.29 4.21
N VAL A 176 -14.23 -11.38 4.29
CA VAL A 176 -13.66 -10.87 5.55
C VAL A 176 -14.12 -9.44 5.82
N ALA A 177 -13.92 -8.94 7.04
CA ALA A 177 -14.26 -7.57 7.41
C ALA A 177 -13.62 -6.55 6.44
N LEU A 178 -14.39 -5.52 6.06
CA LEU A 178 -14.01 -4.57 5.01
C LEU A 178 -12.63 -3.92 5.24
N ALA A 179 -12.33 -3.51 6.49
CA ALA A 179 -11.04 -2.92 6.83
C ALA A 179 -9.88 -3.93 6.66
N TYR A 180 -10.08 -5.19 7.05
CA TYR A 180 -9.07 -6.23 6.84
C TYR A 180 -8.87 -6.52 5.35
N ARG A 181 -9.95 -6.56 4.56
CA ARG A 181 -9.87 -6.73 3.11
C ARG A 181 -9.06 -5.63 2.42
N TRP A 182 -9.28 -4.37 2.77
CA TRP A 182 -8.48 -3.26 2.25
C TRP A 182 -7.02 -3.33 2.70
N GLY A 183 -6.78 -3.75 3.95
CA GLY A 183 -5.42 -4.02 4.43
C GLY A 183 -4.71 -5.10 3.61
N LEU A 184 -5.40 -6.20 3.27
CA LEU A 184 -4.92 -7.26 2.38
C LEU A 184 -4.56 -6.72 0.99
N TRP A 185 -5.49 -6.01 0.34
CA TRP A 185 -5.27 -5.49 -1.00
C TRP A 185 -4.14 -4.46 -1.07
N LEU A 186 -4.10 -3.49 -0.16
CA LEU A 186 -3.04 -2.49 -0.13
C LEU A 186 -1.69 -3.12 0.20
N GLY A 187 -1.64 -4.04 1.17
CA GLY A 187 -0.43 -4.77 1.53
C GLY A 187 0.15 -5.57 0.38
N LEU A 188 -0.70 -6.36 -0.30
CA LEU A 188 -0.31 -7.14 -1.48
C LEU A 188 0.09 -6.24 -2.65
N LEU A 189 -0.63 -5.14 -2.90
CA LEU A 189 -0.33 -4.22 -3.99
C LEU A 189 1.04 -3.56 -3.82
N VAL A 190 1.32 -2.99 -2.64
CA VAL A 190 2.61 -2.35 -2.36
C VAL A 190 3.72 -3.38 -2.35
N PHE A 191 3.50 -4.57 -1.78
CA PHE A 191 4.44 -5.69 -1.83
C PHE A 191 4.80 -6.07 -3.27
N VAL A 192 3.81 -6.26 -4.15
CA VAL A 192 4.04 -6.64 -5.56
C VAL A 192 4.78 -5.53 -6.30
N ALA A 193 4.37 -4.27 -6.13
CA ALA A 193 5.05 -3.14 -6.75
C ALA A 193 6.52 -3.04 -6.32
N ALA A 194 6.80 -3.17 -5.02
CA ALA A 194 8.16 -3.18 -4.49
C ALA A 194 8.95 -4.43 -4.89
N SER A 195 8.29 -5.57 -5.10
CA SER A 195 8.96 -6.78 -5.60
C SER A 195 9.54 -6.56 -7.01
N PHE A 196 8.84 -5.79 -7.87
CA PHE A 196 9.35 -5.40 -9.19
C PHE A 196 10.54 -4.42 -9.12
N GLU A 197 10.70 -3.65 -8.04
CA GLU A 197 11.90 -2.85 -7.79
C GLU A 197 13.17 -3.71 -7.72
N GLY A 198 13.05 -4.97 -7.29
CA GLY A 198 14.14 -5.96 -7.37
C GLY A 198 14.67 -6.13 -8.80
N GLY A 199 13.76 -6.13 -9.80
CA GLY A 199 14.11 -6.15 -11.21
C GLY A 199 14.81 -4.88 -11.68
N LEU A 200 14.46 -3.72 -11.14
CA LEU A 200 15.18 -2.47 -11.42
C LEU A 200 16.62 -2.52 -10.90
N MET A 201 16.83 -3.03 -9.67
CA MET A 201 18.19 -3.23 -9.14
C MET A 201 18.98 -4.22 -10.02
N ALA A 202 18.35 -5.32 -10.46
CA ALA A 202 18.95 -6.28 -11.38
C ALA A 202 19.36 -5.65 -12.72
N ALA A 203 18.48 -4.87 -13.34
CA ALA A 203 18.74 -4.18 -14.60
C ALA A 203 19.86 -3.14 -14.49
N ARG A 204 20.00 -2.50 -13.32
CA ARG A 204 21.09 -1.56 -13.03
C ARG A 204 22.42 -2.25 -12.69
N GLY A 205 22.41 -3.54 -12.39
CA GLY A 205 23.57 -4.26 -11.87
C GLY A 205 24.01 -3.82 -10.47
N SER A 206 23.21 -3.03 -9.77
CA SER A 206 23.55 -2.48 -8.45
C SER A 206 22.30 -2.01 -7.70
N HIS A 207 22.34 -2.15 -6.37
CA HIS A 207 21.38 -1.52 -5.47
C HIS A 207 21.78 -0.10 -5.06
N ALA A 208 23.06 0.24 -5.19
CA ALA A 208 23.63 1.51 -4.78
C ALA A 208 23.50 2.53 -5.93
N VAL A 209 23.24 3.78 -5.60
CA VAL A 209 23.05 4.89 -6.56
C VAL A 209 24.01 6.02 -6.21
N ASP A 210 24.87 6.38 -7.15
CA ASP A 210 25.91 7.42 -7.03
C ASP A 210 26.99 7.12 -5.96
N VAL A 211 27.18 5.84 -5.64
CA VAL A 211 28.15 5.35 -4.65
C VAL A 211 28.56 3.91 -4.99
N PRO A 212 29.84 3.50 -4.76
CA PRO A 212 30.29 2.12 -4.91
C PRO A 212 29.48 1.12 -4.05
N ALA A 213 29.33 -0.11 -4.54
CA ALA A 213 28.53 -1.14 -3.86
C ALA A 213 29.11 -1.62 -2.50
N ASP A 214 30.40 -1.39 -2.28
CA ASP A 214 31.16 -1.72 -1.08
C ASP A 214 31.33 -0.52 -0.12
N ALA A 215 30.70 0.62 -0.42
CA ALA A 215 30.78 1.81 0.41
C ALA A 215 30.31 1.57 1.86
N PRO A 216 30.73 2.45 2.81
CA PRO A 216 30.31 2.37 4.20
C PRO A 216 28.79 2.34 4.33
N GLY A 217 28.31 1.35 5.07
CA GLY A 217 26.90 1.14 5.28
C GLY A 217 26.59 0.67 6.68
N LEU A 218 25.32 0.72 7.06
CA LEU A 218 24.85 0.28 8.36
C LEU A 218 25.38 -1.11 8.74
N PRO A 219 25.72 -1.33 10.02
CA PRO A 219 26.01 -2.66 10.54
C PRO A 219 24.89 -3.63 10.15
N LEU A 220 25.26 -4.86 9.76
CA LEU A 220 24.38 -5.95 9.35
C LEU A 220 23.58 -5.70 8.04
N LEU A 221 22.80 -4.63 7.97
CA LEU A 221 21.91 -4.32 6.84
C LEU A 221 22.69 -3.95 5.57
N ASN A 222 23.83 -3.27 5.73
CA ASN A 222 24.55 -2.61 4.63
C ASN A 222 23.80 -1.44 3.99
N TRP A 223 22.86 -0.82 4.71
CA TRP A 223 22.30 0.51 4.44
C TRP A 223 23.34 1.54 3.97
N SER A 224 23.49 1.92 2.69
CA SER A 224 24.47 2.96 2.32
C SER A 224 24.30 4.22 3.19
N LEU A 225 25.40 4.71 3.75
CA LEU A 225 25.42 5.94 4.58
C LEU A 225 25.86 7.16 3.77
N THR A 226 26.47 6.95 2.60
CA THR A 226 27.14 8.00 1.82
C THR A 226 26.52 8.25 0.46
N GLY A 227 25.61 7.39 -0.01
CA GLY A 227 24.76 7.69 -1.16
C GLY A 227 23.42 6.94 -1.14
N GLY A 228 22.75 6.88 -2.28
CA GLY A 228 21.41 6.28 -2.40
C GLY A 228 21.43 4.75 -2.35
N ASP A 229 20.38 4.15 -1.78
CA ASP A 229 20.27 2.69 -1.66
C ASP A 229 18.82 2.20 -1.85
N LEU A 230 18.57 1.55 -2.99
CA LEU A 230 17.25 1.04 -3.36
C LEU A 230 16.77 -0.07 -2.41
N ARG A 231 17.67 -0.76 -1.71
CA ARG A 231 17.27 -1.83 -0.76
C ARG A 231 16.39 -1.32 0.36
N ILE A 232 16.47 -0.03 0.71
CA ILE A 232 15.66 0.54 1.78
C ILE A 232 14.19 0.62 1.36
N ALA A 233 13.94 1.18 0.17
CA ALA A 233 12.59 1.28 -0.39
C ALA A 233 12.01 -0.10 -0.67
N HIS A 234 12.82 -0.99 -1.26
CA HIS A 234 12.47 -2.38 -1.48
C HIS A 234 12.09 -3.08 -0.17
N PHE A 235 12.93 -2.99 0.88
CA PHE A 235 12.66 -3.57 2.19
C PHE A 235 11.33 -3.08 2.79
N LEU A 236 11.12 -1.76 2.83
CA LEU A 236 9.88 -1.18 3.32
C LEU A 236 8.68 -1.64 2.48
N GLY A 237 8.81 -1.64 1.16
CA GLY A 237 7.75 -2.06 0.26
C GLY A 237 7.37 -3.53 0.42
N LEU A 238 8.35 -4.43 0.58
CA LEU A 238 8.09 -5.83 0.88
C LEU A 238 7.39 -5.99 2.24
N HIS A 239 7.71 -5.15 3.23
CA HIS A 239 7.09 -5.22 4.55
C HIS A 239 5.66 -4.66 4.63
N ALA A 240 5.16 -4.06 3.55
CA ALA A 240 3.75 -3.71 3.43
C ALA A 240 2.83 -4.94 3.59
N LEU A 241 3.34 -6.14 3.22
CA LEU A 241 2.62 -7.41 3.32
C LEU A 241 2.31 -7.79 4.78
N GLN A 242 3.09 -7.34 5.75
CA GLN A 242 2.78 -7.53 7.17
C GLN A 242 1.99 -6.34 7.72
N VAL A 243 2.45 -5.12 7.46
CA VAL A 243 1.96 -3.91 8.14
C VAL A 243 0.50 -3.60 7.80
N LEU A 244 0.14 -3.58 6.51
CA LEU A 244 -1.19 -3.15 6.08
C LEU A 244 -2.28 -4.18 6.36
N PRO A 245 -2.07 -5.50 6.14
CA PRO A 245 -3.04 -6.50 6.54
C PRO A 245 -3.23 -6.56 8.06
N LEU A 246 -2.14 -6.45 8.84
CA LEU A 246 -2.24 -6.41 10.30
C LEU A 246 -3.02 -5.19 10.78
N THR A 247 -2.77 -4.02 10.19
CA THR A 247 -3.53 -2.79 10.49
C THR A 247 -5.02 -3.00 10.24
N GLY A 248 -5.39 -3.55 9.08
CA GLY A 248 -6.79 -3.84 8.75
C GLY A 248 -7.43 -4.88 9.67
N TYR A 249 -6.67 -5.92 10.04
CA TYR A 249 -7.12 -6.96 10.95
C TYR A 249 -7.40 -6.41 12.37
N LEU A 250 -6.47 -5.62 12.90
CA LEU A 250 -6.59 -5.02 14.23
C LEU A 250 -7.70 -3.97 14.24
N ALA A 251 -7.74 -3.08 13.25
CA ALA A 251 -8.77 -2.05 13.13
C ALA A 251 -10.18 -2.66 13.07
N ALA A 252 -10.36 -3.76 12.34
CA ALA A 252 -11.64 -4.49 12.25
C ALA A 252 -12.06 -5.14 13.58
N ARG A 253 -11.13 -5.42 14.50
CA ARG A 253 -11.39 -6.07 15.80
C ARG A 253 -11.50 -5.09 16.95
N THR A 254 -11.10 -3.83 16.76
CA THR A 254 -11.20 -2.79 17.78
C THR A 254 -12.65 -2.36 17.95
N ARG A 255 -13.29 -2.79 19.06
CA ARG A 255 -14.70 -2.47 19.37
C ARG A 255 -15.01 -0.97 19.44
N ARG A 256 -14.00 -0.13 19.70
CA ARG A 256 -14.15 1.34 19.73
C ARG A 256 -14.29 1.96 18.33
N LEU A 257 -13.89 1.27 17.28
CA LEU A 257 -13.96 1.77 15.91
C LEU A 257 -15.24 1.29 15.23
N SER A 258 -15.97 2.23 14.63
CA SER A 258 -17.01 1.89 13.66
C SER A 258 -16.36 1.29 12.40
N SER A 259 -17.13 0.58 11.58
CA SER A 259 -16.63 0.04 10.29
C SER A 259 -16.01 1.12 9.40
N ARG A 260 -16.58 2.34 9.43
CA ARG A 260 -16.03 3.50 8.73
C ARG A 260 -14.72 3.98 9.36
N GLY A 261 -14.66 4.08 10.69
CA GLY A 261 -13.44 4.46 11.41
C GLY A 261 -12.29 3.47 11.18
N ALA A 262 -12.58 2.16 11.21
CA ALA A 262 -11.60 1.13 10.89
C ALA A 262 -11.07 1.25 9.45
N LEU A 263 -11.94 1.56 8.48
CA LEU A 263 -11.54 1.79 7.10
C LEU A 263 -10.70 3.08 6.95
N SER A 264 -11.05 4.16 7.66
CA SER A 264 -10.27 5.40 7.67
C SER A 264 -8.86 5.18 8.22
N VAL A 265 -8.71 4.39 9.28
CA VAL A 265 -7.39 4.02 9.83
C VAL A 265 -6.56 3.28 8.78
N VAL A 266 -7.14 2.27 8.12
CA VAL A 266 -6.46 1.51 7.07
C VAL A 266 -6.06 2.41 5.90
N GLY A 267 -6.94 3.31 5.47
CA GLY A 267 -6.65 4.28 4.41
C GLY A 267 -5.52 5.23 4.79
N ALA A 268 -5.57 5.81 6.00
CA ALA A 268 -4.53 6.73 6.48
C ALA A 268 -3.16 6.04 6.60
N VAL A 269 -3.11 4.87 7.23
CA VAL A 269 -1.87 4.08 7.35
C VAL A 269 -1.38 3.65 5.97
N GLY A 270 -2.27 3.22 5.07
CA GLY A 270 -1.93 2.86 3.70
C GLY A 270 -1.29 4.01 2.92
N VAL A 271 -1.86 5.21 3.00
CA VAL A 271 -1.30 6.42 2.35
C VAL A 271 0.05 6.77 2.94
N LEU A 272 0.17 6.83 4.28
CA LEU A 272 1.43 7.17 4.95
C LEU A 272 2.54 6.16 4.66
N TYR A 273 2.20 4.87 4.66
CA TYR A 273 3.16 3.80 4.38
C TYR A 273 3.63 3.84 2.92
N SER A 274 2.71 3.99 1.96
CA SER A 274 3.08 4.14 0.55
C SER A 274 3.91 5.40 0.31
N ALA A 275 3.59 6.50 0.98
CA ALA A 275 4.38 7.73 0.89
C ALA A 275 5.80 7.52 1.44
N LEU A 276 5.95 6.78 2.54
CA LEU A 276 7.25 6.42 3.11
C LEU A 276 8.09 5.56 2.13
N VAL A 277 7.48 4.55 1.52
CA VAL A 277 8.14 3.69 0.52
C VAL A 277 8.58 4.52 -0.69
N THR A 278 7.68 5.35 -1.23
CA THR A 278 7.99 6.22 -2.37
C THR A 278 9.07 7.24 -2.03
N ALA A 279 9.04 7.84 -0.84
CA ALA A 279 10.07 8.77 -0.40
C ALA A 279 11.43 8.09 -0.32
N ALA A 280 11.52 6.90 0.29
CA ALA A 280 12.75 6.13 0.33
C ALA A 280 13.28 5.81 -1.08
N PHE A 281 12.39 5.44 -2.01
CA PHE A 281 12.74 5.16 -3.41
C PHE A 281 13.30 6.39 -4.12
N VAL A 282 12.62 7.53 -4.00
CA VAL A 282 13.02 8.79 -4.63
C VAL A 282 14.35 9.29 -4.06
N LEU A 283 14.56 9.20 -2.74
CA LEU A 283 15.83 9.56 -2.12
C LEU A 283 16.96 8.67 -2.64
N ALA A 284 16.74 7.36 -2.70
CA ALA A 284 17.71 6.41 -3.26
C ALA A 284 18.05 6.74 -4.72
N MET A 285 17.05 6.98 -5.57
CA MET A 285 17.25 7.33 -6.98
C MET A 285 17.95 8.68 -7.20
N ARG A 286 17.96 9.56 -6.21
CA ARG A 286 18.70 10.84 -6.22
C ARG A 286 20.10 10.73 -5.62
N GLY A 287 20.55 9.53 -5.26
CA GLY A 287 21.86 9.34 -4.64
C GLY A 287 21.93 9.82 -3.19
N ILE A 288 20.79 10.02 -2.52
CA ILE A 288 20.73 10.62 -1.18
C ILE A 288 20.57 9.50 -0.12
N PRO A 289 21.47 9.40 0.87
CA PRO A 289 21.31 8.45 1.96
C PRO A 289 20.08 8.79 2.81
N LEU A 290 19.22 7.79 3.08
CA LEU A 290 18.01 8.01 3.88
C LEU A 290 18.36 8.52 5.30
N LEU A 291 19.38 7.94 5.92
CA LEU A 291 19.76 8.31 7.29
C LEU A 291 20.38 9.70 7.36
N SER A 292 21.14 10.12 6.35
CA SER A 292 21.65 11.49 6.28
C SER A 292 20.52 12.48 6.01
N ALA A 293 19.52 12.11 5.20
CA ALA A 293 18.31 12.91 5.00
C ALA A 293 17.53 13.07 6.32
N LEU A 294 17.39 11.99 7.11
CA LEU A 294 16.73 12.01 8.41
C LEU A 294 17.52 12.79 9.48
N SER A 295 18.85 12.68 9.49
CA SER A 295 19.69 13.48 10.39
C SER A 295 19.79 14.94 9.95
N ALA A 296 19.77 15.22 8.65
CA ALA A 296 19.66 16.57 8.11
C ALA A 296 18.31 17.19 8.50
N VAL A 297 17.22 16.43 8.55
CA VAL A 297 15.95 16.93 9.14
C VAL A 297 16.12 17.35 10.61
N GLN A 298 17.07 16.76 11.34
CA GLN A 298 17.36 17.13 12.73
C GLN A 298 18.41 18.24 12.89
N SER A 299 19.27 18.47 11.89
CA SER A 299 20.40 19.43 11.96
C SER A 299 20.30 20.61 10.99
N LEU A 300 19.30 20.65 10.11
CA LEU A 300 19.09 21.78 9.21
C LEU A 300 18.33 22.92 9.91
N PRO A 301 18.80 24.18 9.82
CA PRO A 301 17.95 25.31 10.14
C PRO A 301 16.70 25.26 9.23
N ALA A 302 15.54 25.63 9.77
CA ALA A 302 14.23 25.51 9.11
C ALA A 302 14.13 26.17 7.70
N SER A 303 15.14 26.97 7.32
CA SER A 303 15.31 27.60 6.02
C SER A 303 15.86 26.66 4.92
N VAL A 304 16.73 25.70 5.24
CA VAL A 304 17.38 24.81 4.24
C VAL A 304 16.54 23.57 3.94
N LEU A 305 15.71 23.12 4.90
CA LEU A 305 14.70 22.08 4.67
C LEU A 305 13.68 22.43 3.57
N ARG A 306 13.56 23.71 3.19
CA ARG A 306 12.63 24.17 2.16
C ARG A 306 13.14 24.04 0.73
N SER A 307 14.45 23.91 0.47
CA SER A 307 14.99 24.10 -0.89
C SER A 307 15.58 22.86 -1.59
N SER A 308 15.94 21.78 -0.89
CA SER A 308 16.72 20.69 -1.54
C SER A 308 16.04 19.31 -1.61
N PHE A 309 14.93 19.09 -0.89
CA PHE A 309 14.27 17.77 -0.84
C PHE A 309 12.78 17.79 -1.19
N LEU A 310 12.12 18.93 -0.99
CA LEU A 310 10.76 19.12 -1.41
C LEU A 310 10.74 19.48 -2.90
N PRO A 311 9.81 18.94 -3.71
CA PRO A 311 9.55 19.51 -5.03
C PRO A 311 9.39 21.02 -4.89
N SER A 312 9.95 21.79 -5.84
CA SER A 312 9.78 23.25 -5.84
C SER A 312 8.29 23.58 -5.74
N LEU A 313 7.93 24.72 -5.13
CA LEU A 313 6.52 25.12 -5.05
C LEU A 313 5.87 25.18 -6.44
N SER A 314 6.62 25.55 -7.48
CA SER A 314 6.20 25.44 -8.88
C SER A 314 5.85 24.01 -9.30
N THR A 315 6.65 23.01 -8.92
CA THR A 315 6.35 21.59 -9.17
C THR A 315 5.13 21.12 -8.39
N VAL A 316 5.01 21.50 -7.11
CA VAL A 316 3.84 21.17 -6.27
C VAL A 316 2.57 21.79 -6.87
N PHE A 317 2.63 23.06 -7.26
CA PHE A 317 1.56 23.79 -7.91
C PHE A 317 1.10 23.05 -9.17
N GLY A 318 2.01 22.73 -10.09
CA GLY A 318 1.69 22.03 -11.34
C GLY A 318 1.15 20.62 -11.12
N ALA A 319 1.74 19.85 -10.22
CA ALA A 319 1.34 18.46 -9.95
C ALA A 319 0.05 18.35 -9.12
N SER A 320 -0.31 19.39 -8.34
CA SER A 320 -1.48 19.34 -7.45
C SER A 320 -2.79 19.06 -8.19
N PHE A 321 -2.92 19.51 -9.45
CA PHE A 321 -4.09 19.23 -10.28
C PHE A 321 -4.28 17.72 -10.53
N LEU A 322 -3.19 16.95 -10.64
CA LEU A 322 -3.26 15.50 -10.86
C LEU A 322 -3.93 14.75 -9.70
N LEU A 323 -3.97 15.35 -8.51
CA LEU A 323 -4.69 14.80 -7.36
C LEU A 323 -6.21 14.83 -7.53
N VAL A 324 -6.73 15.77 -8.34
CA VAL A 324 -8.18 15.97 -8.53
C VAL A 324 -8.65 15.62 -9.95
N ALA A 325 -7.75 15.66 -10.94
CA ALA A 325 -8.07 15.46 -12.35
C ALA A 325 -8.79 14.14 -12.68
N PRO A 326 -8.41 12.97 -12.11
CA PRO A 326 -9.12 11.72 -12.41
C PRO A 326 -10.58 11.76 -11.96
N PHE A 327 -10.87 12.43 -10.83
CA PHE A 327 -12.23 12.58 -10.34
C PHE A 327 -13.04 13.49 -11.26
N TRP A 328 -12.49 14.64 -11.66
CA TRP A 328 -13.12 15.53 -12.63
C TRP A 328 -13.40 14.85 -13.97
N ALA A 329 -12.45 14.08 -14.49
CA ALA A 329 -12.63 13.31 -15.72
C ALA A 329 -13.81 12.31 -15.60
N LEU A 330 -13.90 11.60 -14.47
CA LEU A 330 -15.04 10.69 -14.23
C LEU A 330 -16.38 11.44 -14.13
N MET A 331 -16.41 12.56 -13.41
CA MET A 331 -17.61 13.36 -13.21
C MET A 331 -18.11 13.98 -14.52
N ILE A 332 -17.21 14.49 -15.37
CA ILE A 332 -17.56 15.19 -16.61
C ILE A 332 -17.83 14.20 -17.75
N LEU A 333 -16.96 13.21 -17.97
CA LEU A 333 -17.06 12.32 -19.13
C LEU A 333 -17.99 11.13 -18.90
N ALA A 334 -18.18 10.72 -17.65
CA ALA A 334 -18.94 9.53 -17.30
C ALA A 334 -19.84 9.70 -16.05
N PRO A 335 -20.66 10.76 -15.94
CA PRO A 335 -21.41 11.09 -14.72
C PRO A 335 -22.37 9.98 -14.25
N ARG A 336 -22.93 9.19 -15.18
CA ARG A 336 -23.91 8.12 -14.87
C ARG A 336 -23.30 6.75 -14.62
N ARG A 337 -22.00 6.54 -14.87
CA ARG A 337 -21.39 5.22 -14.65
C ARG A 337 -21.42 4.84 -13.17
N ASP A 338 -21.59 3.55 -12.90
CA ASP A 338 -21.59 2.99 -11.55
C ASP A 338 -20.24 3.19 -10.85
N LEU A 339 -19.15 3.08 -11.62
CA LEU A 339 -17.81 3.36 -11.11
C LEU A 339 -17.70 4.80 -10.58
N THR A 340 -18.17 5.79 -11.37
CA THR A 340 -18.21 7.19 -10.96
C THR A 340 -19.00 7.34 -9.66
N GLY A 341 -20.17 6.70 -9.55
CA GLY A 341 -20.96 6.70 -8.31
C GLY A 341 -20.19 6.13 -7.13
N ARG A 342 -19.64 4.92 -7.26
CA ARG A 342 -18.88 4.24 -6.19
C ARG A 342 -17.65 5.04 -5.73
N VAL A 343 -16.92 5.64 -6.66
CA VAL A 343 -15.74 6.46 -6.34
C VAL A 343 -16.17 7.75 -5.64
N LEU A 344 -17.15 8.46 -6.19
CA LEU A 344 -17.58 9.76 -5.68
C LEU A 344 -18.47 9.66 -4.44
N ASP A 345 -19.07 8.50 -4.14
CA ASP A 345 -19.76 8.24 -2.87
C ASP A 345 -18.81 8.26 -1.68
N SER A 346 -17.52 7.98 -1.90
CA SER A 346 -16.50 8.10 -0.87
C SER A 346 -16.37 9.55 -0.39
N ARG A 347 -16.28 9.74 0.94
CA ARG A 347 -15.97 11.04 1.54
C ARG A 347 -14.49 11.41 1.41
N LEU A 348 -13.65 10.45 0.99
CA LEU A 348 -12.20 10.61 0.92
C LEU A 348 -11.71 11.10 -0.45
N VAL A 349 -12.62 11.45 -1.35
CA VAL A 349 -12.30 11.92 -2.71
C VAL A 349 -11.35 13.13 -2.69
N ALA A 350 -11.59 14.09 -1.81
CA ALA A 350 -10.73 15.27 -1.64
C ALA A 350 -9.59 15.05 -0.64
N ALA A 351 -9.45 13.87 -0.02
CA ALA A 351 -8.46 13.64 1.03
C ALA A 351 -7.01 13.87 0.56
N PRO A 352 -6.59 13.47 -0.65
CA PRO A 352 -5.23 13.76 -1.13
C PRO A 352 -4.96 15.27 -1.26
N ALA A 353 -5.89 16.03 -1.86
CA ALA A 353 -5.76 17.48 -2.00
C ALA A 353 -5.84 18.20 -0.65
N ALA A 354 -6.72 17.76 0.26
CA ALA A 354 -6.83 18.30 1.61
C ALA A 354 -5.59 17.99 2.46
N ALA A 355 -5.00 16.80 2.33
CA ALA A 355 -3.75 16.46 3.00
C ALA A 355 -2.60 17.35 2.49
N LEU A 356 -2.50 17.56 1.18
CA LEU A 356 -1.53 18.49 0.60
C LEU A 356 -1.74 19.92 1.11
N TYR A 357 -2.99 20.40 1.17
CA TYR A 357 -3.32 21.71 1.72
C TYR A 357 -2.85 21.85 3.18
N VAL A 358 -3.14 20.88 4.04
CA VAL A 358 -2.72 20.90 5.45
C VAL A 358 -1.20 20.91 5.55
N LEU A 359 -0.49 20.09 4.77
CA LEU A 359 0.97 20.06 4.76
C LEU A 359 1.58 21.41 4.35
N LEU A 360 0.98 22.10 3.37
CA LEU A 360 1.40 23.43 2.94
C LEU A 360 1.03 24.53 3.95
N LEU A 361 -0.09 24.39 4.66
CA LEU A 361 -0.58 25.36 5.65
C LEU A 361 0.26 25.36 6.93
N LEU A 362 0.59 24.18 7.45
CA LEU A 362 1.25 24.00 8.75
C LEU A 362 2.47 24.92 8.98
N PRO A 363 3.45 25.04 8.06
CA PRO A 363 4.62 25.90 8.26
C PRO A 363 4.31 27.41 8.20
N GLN A 364 3.12 27.82 7.77
CA GLN A 364 2.73 29.23 7.60
C GLN A 364 1.39 29.57 8.28
N VAL A 365 0.93 28.71 9.20
CA VAL A 365 -0.40 28.80 9.81
C VAL A 365 -0.62 30.13 10.55
N ALA A 366 0.40 30.66 11.24
CA ALA A 366 0.28 31.93 11.95
C ALA A 366 0.07 33.12 11.01
N THR A 367 0.82 33.15 9.89
CA THR A 367 0.71 34.19 8.86
C THR A 367 -0.66 34.14 8.19
N VAL A 368 -1.12 32.95 7.81
CA VAL A 368 -2.45 32.75 7.20
C VAL A 368 -3.56 33.06 8.19
N ALA A 369 -3.44 32.63 9.45
CA ALA A 369 -4.43 32.91 10.49
C ALA A 369 -4.56 34.41 10.77
N GLY A 370 -3.46 35.17 10.81
CA GLY A 370 -3.51 36.62 10.92
C GLY A 370 -4.28 37.28 9.78
N GLY A 371 -4.04 36.84 8.54
CA GLY A 371 -4.78 37.34 7.35
C GLY A 371 -6.24 36.92 7.28
N VAL A 372 -6.61 35.76 7.85
CA VAL A 372 -8.00 35.26 7.85
C VAL A 372 -8.81 35.82 9.02
N LEU A 373 -8.22 35.95 10.21
CA LEU A 373 -8.89 36.46 11.41
C LEU A 373 -8.98 37.99 11.43
N SER A 374 -8.16 38.68 10.63
CA SER A 374 -8.18 40.14 10.48
C SER A 374 -8.00 40.52 8.99
N PRO A 375 -9.01 40.23 8.15
CA PRO A 375 -8.88 40.36 6.71
C PRO A 375 -8.73 41.82 6.28
N SER A 376 -7.71 42.09 5.48
CA SER A 376 -7.48 43.36 4.80
C SER A 376 -7.06 43.12 3.36
N LEU A 377 -7.43 44.02 2.46
CA LEU A 377 -7.06 43.91 1.04
C LEU A 377 -5.53 43.88 0.88
N SER A 378 -4.82 44.76 1.58
CA SER A 378 -3.35 44.83 1.56
C SER A 378 -2.68 43.58 2.12
N GLY A 379 -3.25 42.98 3.18
CA GLY A 379 -2.76 41.73 3.75
C GLY A 379 -2.95 40.54 2.81
N MET A 380 -4.11 40.44 2.16
CA MET A 380 -4.41 39.37 1.22
C MET A 380 -3.57 39.47 -0.06
N THR A 381 -3.38 40.67 -0.61
CA THR A 381 -2.52 40.87 -1.79
C THR A 381 -1.08 40.50 -1.51
N THR A 382 -0.56 40.86 -0.33
CA THR A 382 0.80 40.50 0.10
C THR A 382 0.95 38.99 0.28
N LEU A 383 -0.05 38.33 0.88
CA LEU A 383 -0.03 36.87 1.06
C LEU A 383 -0.05 36.12 -0.27
N LEU A 384 -0.95 36.50 -1.19
CA LEU A 384 -1.12 35.86 -2.49
C LEU A 384 0.01 36.20 -3.49
N ALA A 385 0.76 37.28 -3.27
CA ALA A 385 1.93 37.62 -4.08
C ALA A 385 3.12 36.68 -3.86
N THR A 386 3.07 35.80 -2.85
CA THR A 386 4.10 34.80 -2.59
C THR A 386 3.79 33.46 -3.28
N ASP A 387 4.81 32.74 -3.75
CA ASP A 387 4.66 31.40 -4.33
C ASP A 387 3.95 30.43 -3.37
N ALA A 388 4.24 30.54 -2.07
CA ALA A 388 3.67 29.69 -1.04
C ALA A 388 2.18 30.02 -0.79
N GLY A 389 1.83 31.31 -0.75
CA GLY A 389 0.44 31.76 -0.63
C GLY A 389 -0.40 31.41 -1.86
N ALA A 390 0.15 31.63 -3.06
CA ALA A 390 -0.51 31.26 -4.32
C ALA A 390 -0.72 29.74 -4.44
N THR A 391 0.29 28.94 -4.10
CA THR A 391 0.17 27.46 -4.10
C THR A 391 -0.84 26.99 -3.07
N LEU A 392 -0.85 27.57 -1.87
CA LEU A 392 -1.82 27.23 -0.84
C LEU A 392 -3.26 27.56 -1.27
N ALA A 393 -3.48 28.75 -1.85
CA ALA A 393 -4.78 29.16 -2.39
C ALA A 393 -5.23 28.25 -3.54
N TRP A 394 -4.31 27.89 -4.44
CA TRP A 394 -4.60 26.98 -5.54
C TRP A 394 -5.05 25.60 -5.05
N VAL A 395 -4.29 24.97 -4.14
CA VAL A 395 -4.66 23.67 -3.57
C VAL A 395 -5.97 23.75 -2.77
N HIS A 396 -6.24 24.89 -2.12
CA HIS A 396 -7.52 25.16 -1.48
C HIS A 396 -8.69 25.13 -2.48
N PHE A 397 -8.56 25.84 -3.60
CA PHE A 397 -9.57 25.84 -4.67
C PHE A 397 -9.77 24.43 -5.24
N LEU A 398 -8.69 23.72 -5.58
CA LEU A 398 -8.79 22.34 -6.10
C LEU A 398 -9.55 21.40 -5.15
N ALA A 399 -9.24 21.48 -3.85
CA ALA A 399 -9.90 20.63 -2.85
C ALA A 399 -11.38 21.00 -2.67
N PHE A 400 -11.69 22.30 -2.58
CA PHE A 400 -13.05 22.77 -2.35
C PHE A 400 -13.93 22.59 -3.59
N ASP A 401 -13.44 22.94 -4.77
CA ASP A 401 -14.16 22.76 -6.03
C ASP A 401 -14.45 21.29 -6.31
N LEU A 402 -13.54 20.38 -5.95
CA LEU A 402 -13.80 18.95 -6.06
C LEU A 402 -14.93 18.49 -5.13
N LEU A 403 -15.01 19.01 -3.90
CA LEU A 403 -16.11 18.72 -2.97
C LEU A 403 -17.44 19.26 -3.51
N VAL A 404 -17.42 20.45 -4.09
CA VAL A 404 -18.59 21.09 -4.72
C VAL A 404 -19.02 20.31 -5.96
N GLY A 405 -18.12 19.97 -6.87
CA GLY A 405 -18.39 19.17 -8.06
C GLY A 405 -18.94 17.78 -7.71
N ARG A 406 -18.37 17.15 -6.67
CA ARG A 406 -18.91 15.91 -6.09
C ARG A 406 -20.35 16.10 -5.60
N TRP A 407 -20.65 17.19 -4.90
CA TRP A 407 -22.00 17.49 -4.44
C TRP A 407 -22.97 17.69 -5.63
N ILE A 408 -22.58 18.47 -6.64
CA ILE A 408 -23.37 18.69 -7.86
C ILE A 408 -23.67 17.35 -8.55
N LEU A 409 -22.66 16.49 -8.73
CA LEU A 409 -22.85 15.18 -9.35
C LEU A 409 -23.87 14.34 -8.56
N LEU A 410 -23.69 14.20 -7.24
CA LEU A 410 -24.52 13.34 -6.41
C LEU A 410 -25.95 13.86 -6.29
N ASP A 411 -26.14 15.17 -6.15
CA ASP A 411 -27.47 15.80 -6.15
C ASP A 411 -28.12 15.71 -7.54
N GLY A 412 -27.36 15.93 -8.61
CA GLY A 412 -27.85 15.83 -9.99
C GLY A 412 -28.31 14.42 -10.34
N ARG A 413 -27.60 13.38 -9.87
CA ARG A 413 -28.02 11.99 -10.03
C ARG A 413 -29.31 11.68 -9.26
N ARG A 414 -29.52 12.25 -8.08
CA ARG A 414 -30.77 12.08 -7.31
C ARG A 414 -31.98 12.72 -7.99
N ARG A 415 -31.74 13.74 -8.81
CA ARG A 415 -32.75 14.47 -9.59
C ARG A 415 -32.88 13.97 -11.04
N ASP A 416 -32.25 12.84 -11.36
CA ASP A 416 -32.18 12.24 -12.70
C ASP A 416 -31.76 13.22 -13.83
N LEU A 417 -30.82 14.12 -13.54
CA LEU A 417 -30.32 15.05 -14.55
C LEU A 417 -29.61 14.30 -15.68
N SER A 418 -29.84 14.76 -16.91
CA SER A 418 -29.18 14.21 -18.09
C SER A 418 -27.67 14.56 -18.06
N PRO A 419 -26.78 13.69 -18.59
CA PRO A 419 -25.36 13.99 -18.69
C PRO A 419 -25.08 15.27 -19.50
N LEU A 420 -25.93 15.56 -20.49
CA LEU A 420 -25.81 16.75 -21.35
C LEU A 420 -25.99 18.06 -20.58
N VAL A 421 -26.71 18.04 -19.45
CA VAL A 421 -26.85 19.20 -18.56
C VAL A 421 -25.80 19.17 -17.46
N LEU A 422 -25.56 17.99 -16.88
CA LEU A 422 -24.66 17.84 -15.74
C LEU A 422 -23.18 18.06 -16.10
N SER A 423 -22.72 17.57 -17.25
CA SER A 423 -21.33 17.66 -17.66
C SER A 423 -20.87 19.10 -17.96
N PRO A 424 -21.63 19.95 -18.68
CA PRO A 424 -21.27 21.37 -18.84
C PRO A 424 -21.26 22.15 -17.53
N VAL A 425 -22.20 21.87 -16.62
CA VAL A 425 -22.23 22.48 -15.29
C VAL A 425 -20.99 22.08 -14.49
N LEU A 426 -20.63 20.80 -14.47
CA LEU A 426 -19.42 20.31 -13.80
C LEU A 426 -18.16 20.91 -14.43
N LEU A 427 -18.09 21.04 -15.75
CA LEU A 427 -16.98 21.71 -16.43
C LEU A 427 -16.89 23.19 -16.04
N ALA A 428 -18.03 23.89 -15.95
CA ALA A 428 -18.07 25.27 -15.48
C ALA A 428 -17.66 25.39 -14.01
N THR A 429 -18.02 24.42 -13.15
CA THR A 429 -17.55 24.37 -11.76
C THR A 429 -16.04 24.11 -11.67
N LEU A 430 -15.49 23.27 -12.53
CA LEU A 430 -14.04 23.02 -12.58
C LEU A 430 -13.26 24.29 -12.96
N LEU A 431 -13.74 25.06 -13.94
CA LEU A 431 -13.02 26.20 -14.48
C LEU A 431 -13.28 27.50 -13.70
N PHE A 432 -14.49 27.64 -13.16
CA PHE A 432 -14.99 28.91 -12.61
C PHE A 432 -15.69 28.75 -11.25
N GLY A 433 -15.53 27.61 -10.57
CA GLY A 433 -15.99 27.34 -9.21
C GLY A 433 -17.42 27.82 -8.94
N PRO A 434 -17.61 28.97 -8.24
CA PRO A 434 -18.92 29.55 -7.94
C PRO A 434 -19.86 29.75 -9.14
N ALA A 435 -19.34 30.12 -10.32
CA ALA A 435 -20.19 30.34 -11.49
C ALA A 435 -20.89 29.04 -11.95
N GLY A 436 -20.18 27.91 -11.88
CA GLY A 436 -20.78 26.60 -12.14
C GLY A 436 -21.84 26.22 -11.10
N VAL A 437 -21.66 26.60 -9.83
CA VAL A 437 -22.67 26.40 -8.77
C VAL A 437 -23.94 27.20 -9.04
N VAL A 438 -23.80 28.46 -9.44
CA VAL A 438 -24.95 29.28 -9.85
C VAL A 438 -25.66 28.66 -11.05
N GLY A 439 -24.92 28.20 -12.05
CA GLY A 439 -25.46 27.45 -13.19
C GLY A 439 -26.24 26.21 -12.73
N TYR A 440 -25.72 25.47 -11.76
CA TYR A 440 -26.40 24.31 -11.19
C TYR A 440 -27.70 24.69 -10.45
N TRP A 441 -27.71 25.80 -9.69
CA TRP A 441 -28.92 26.28 -9.02
C TRP A 441 -30.00 26.69 -10.02
N LEU A 442 -29.64 27.35 -11.12
CA LEU A 442 -30.59 27.68 -12.21
C LEU A 442 -31.17 26.42 -12.87
N VAL A 443 -30.34 25.40 -13.09
CA VAL A 443 -30.83 24.10 -13.58
C VAL A 443 -31.83 23.49 -12.58
N ARG A 444 -31.57 23.62 -11.28
CA ARG A 444 -32.45 23.09 -10.23
C ARG A 444 -33.80 23.82 -10.16
N THR A 445 -33.86 25.13 -10.37
CA THR A 445 -35.13 25.88 -10.32
C THR A 445 -36.05 25.48 -11.47
N VAL A 446 -35.53 25.46 -12.70
CA VAL A 446 -36.30 25.09 -13.92
C VAL A 446 -36.87 23.67 -13.86
N ILE A 447 -36.20 22.74 -13.19
CA ILE A 447 -36.65 21.34 -13.08
C ILE A 447 -37.66 21.15 -11.94
N THR A 448 -37.55 21.94 -10.87
CA THR A 448 -38.52 21.89 -9.77
C THR A 448 -39.90 22.41 -10.23
N GLU A 449 -39.93 23.38 -11.15
CA GLU A 449 -41.16 23.90 -11.77
C GLU A 449 -41.84 22.93 -12.76
N ARG A 450 -41.18 21.84 -13.19
CA ARG A 450 -41.77 20.84 -14.10
C ARG A 450 -42.41 19.65 -13.37
N VAL A 451 -42.21 19.53 -12.06
CA VAL A 451 -42.62 18.37 -11.25
C VAL A 451 -43.62 18.74 -10.15
N GLY A 452 -43.77 20.02 -9.84
CA GLY A 452 -44.91 20.57 -9.09
C GLY A 452 -45.97 21.07 -10.07
#